data_AF-A0A6L9IRZ6-F1
#
_entry.id   AF-A0A6L9IRZ6-F1
#
_cell.length_a   1.000
_cell.length_b   1.000
_cell.length_c   1.000
_cell.angle_alpha   90.00
_cell.angle_beta   90.00
_cell.angle_gamma   90.00
#
_symmetry.space_group_name_H-M   'P 1'
#
loop_
_entity.id
_entity.type
_entity.pdbx_description
1 polymer ?
#
loop_
_entity_poly.entity_id
_entity_poly.type
_entity_poly.pdbx_seq_one_letter_code
_entity_poly.pdbx_strand_id
1 'polypeptide(L)'
;MVPLEPLQIALIVGLLVGISAGGYVALLSHRESQVLGGPLAHLFHFFAAAGFVGGLPAAITAAILGQGLGGALLMAAGFLLASGIGLFLYALFERPAQARIQRDDDTGWTEADARSSGL
;
A
#
# COMPACT_ATOMS: atom_id res chain seq x y z
N MET A 1 1.66 32.10 -14.65
CA MET A 1 1.35 31.05 -13.64
C MET A 1 -0.04 30.52 -13.98
N VAL A 2 -0.21 29.21 -14.18
CA VAL A 2 -1.53 28.63 -14.45
C VAL A 2 -2.26 28.52 -13.11
N PRO A 3 -3.47 29.09 -12.95
CA PRO A 3 -4.22 28.95 -11.71
C PRO A 3 -4.56 27.46 -11.50
N LEU A 4 -4.38 26.97 -10.28
CA LEU A 4 -4.74 25.61 -9.91
C LEU A 4 -6.21 25.56 -9.52
N GLU A 5 -6.95 24.63 -10.11
CA GLU A 5 -8.34 24.35 -9.75
C GLU A 5 -8.41 23.69 -8.36
N PRO A 6 -9.48 23.90 -7.57
CA PRO A 6 -9.62 23.31 -6.23
C PRO A 6 -9.38 21.80 -6.16
N LEU A 7 -9.84 21.04 -7.15
CA LEU A 7 -9.62 19.59 -7.23
C LEU A 7 -8.15 19.24 -7.45
N GLN A 8 -7.41 20.06 -8.21
CA GLN A 8 -5.98 19.86 -8.41
C GLN A 8 -5.22 20.09 -7.11
N ILE A 9 -5.59 21.11 -6.34
CA ILE A 9 -5.01 21.38 -5.02
C ILE A 9 -5.28 20.19 -4.08
N ALA A 10 -6.53 19.71 -4.01
CA ALA A 10 -6.90 18.56 -3.21
C ALA A 10 -6.11 17.29 -3.60
N LEU A 11 -5.94 17.05 -4.91
CA LEU A 11 -5.14 15.95 -5.43
C LEU A 11 -3.67 16.07 -5.00
N ILE A 12 -3.07 17.26 -5.15
CA ILE A 12 -1.67 17.50 -4.76
C ILE A 12 -1.47 17.29 -3.25
N VAL A 13 -2.35 17.81 -2.41
CA VAL A 13 -2.28 17.60 -0.96
C VAL A 13 -2.40 16.12 -0.63
N GLY A 14 -3.36 15.41 -1.22
CA GLY A 14 -3.51 13.97 -1.08
C GLY A 14 -2.27 13.19 -1.48
N LEU A 15 -1.64 13.54 -2.59
CA LEU A 15 -0.41 12.90 -3.07
C LEU A 15 0.78 13.19 -2.16
N LEU A 16 0.96 14.43 -1.70
CA LEU A 16 2.07 14.79 -0.81
C LEU A 16 1.96 14.07 0.54
N VAL A 17 0.77 14.10 1.15
CA VAL A 17 0.52 13.39 2.42
C VAL A 17 0.57 11.88 2.22
N GLY A 18 -0.01 11.37 1.13
CA GLY A 18 0.01 9.95 0.80
C GLY A 18 1.42 9.41 0.59
N ILE A 19 2.26 10.09 -0.19
CA ILE A 19 3.65 9.66 -0.42
C ILE A 19 4.46 9.68 0.87
N SER A 20 4.34 10.76 1.67
CA SER A 20 5.12 10.92 2.90
C SER A 20 4.65 9.97 4.01
N ALA A 21 3.39 10.08 4.43
CA ALA A 21 2.85 9.26 5.51
C ALA A 21 2.58 7.81 5.07
N GLY A 22 2.16 7.58 3.83
CA GLY A 22 2.01 6.22 3.29
C GLY A 22 3.36 5.52 3.10
N GLY A 23 4.43 6.25 2.80
CA GLY A 23 5.79 5.70 2.85
C GLY A 23 6.18 5.23 4.25
N TYR A 24 5.85 6.01 5.28
CA TYR A 24 6.04 5.61 6.67
C TYR A 24 5.19 4.37 7.05
N VAL A 25 3.92 4.34 6.64
CA VAL A 25 3.05 3.17 6.85
C VAL A 25 3.59 1.92 6.15
N ALA A 26 4.09 2.06 4.91
CA ALA A 26 4.70 0.96 4.20
C ALA A 26 5.94 0.45 4.95
N LEU A 27 6.81 1.34 5.43
CA LEU A 27 7.97 0.97 6.23
C LEU A 27 7.61 0.26 7.54
N LEU A 28 6.54 0.69 8.22
CA LEU A 28 6.04 0.01 9.43
C LEU A 28 5.50 -1.38 9.12
N SER A 29 4.67 -1.49 8.08
CA SER A 29 4.14 -2.78 7.62
C SER A 29 5.27 -3.77 7.30
N HIS A 30 6.33 -3.32 6.62
CA HIS A 30 7.53 -4.13 6.33
C HIS A 30 8.28 -4.63 7.58
N ARG A 31 8.15 -3.95 8.73
CA ARG A 31 8.74 -4.40 10.01
C ARG A 31 7.90 -5.48 10.68
N GLU A 32 6.60 -5.49 10.43
CA GLU A 32 5.67 -6.47 11.00
C GLU A 32 5.58 -7.73 10.12
N SER A 33 5.56 -7.55 8.80
CA SER A 33 5.47 -8.64 7.82
C SER A 33 6.41 -8.35 6.67
N GLN A 34 7.32 -9.29 6.40
CA GLN A 34 8.23 -9.16 5.27
C GLN A 34 7.47 -9.34 3.96
N VAL A 35 7.74 -8.44 3.01
CA VAL A 35 7.28 -8.57 1.62
C VAL A 35 8.25 -9.47 0.87
N LEU A 36 7.74 -10.58 0.33
CA LEU A 36 8.53 -11.66 -0.25
C LEU A 36 8.54 -11.62 -1.79
N GLY A 37 7.57 -10.93 -2.40
CA GLY A 37 7.37 -10.84 -3.85
C GLY A 37 8.38 -9.97 -4.62
N GLY A 38 9.48 -9.57 -3.98
CA GLY A 38 10.56 -8.79 -4.60
C GLY A 38 10.22 -7.32 -4.89
N PRO A 39 11.06 -6.59 -5.65
CA PRO A 39 10.97 -5.13 -5.79
C PRO A 39 9.62 -4.61 -6.29
N LEU A 40 8.94 -5.36 -7.16
CA LEU A 40 7.61 -4.98 -7.66
C LEU A 40 6.54 -5.06 -6.56
N ALA A 41 6.56 -6.09 -5.72
CA ALA A 41 5.64 -6.19 -4.59
C ALA A 41 5.85 -5.02 -3.61
N HIS A 42 7.10 -4.66 -3.31
CA HIS A 42 7.41 -3.49 -2.49
C HIS A 42 6.84 -2.19 -3.09
N LEU A 43 7.01 -1.99 -4.40
CA LEU A 43 6.53 -0.81 -5.09
C LEU A 43 5.00 -0.71 -5.06
N PHE A 44 4.29 -1.80 -5.36
CA PHE A 44 2.83 -1.79 -5.37
C PHE A 44 2.23 -1.69 -3.96
N HIS A 45 2.88 -2.28 -2.95
CA HIS A 45 2.51 -2.09 -1.55
C HIS A 45 2.69 -0.63 -1.11
N PHE A 46 3.79 0.02 -1.52
CA PHE A 46 3.99 1.45 -1.27
C PHE A 46 2.89 2.30 -1.91
N PHE A 47 2.55 2.06 -3.19
CA PHE A 47 1.47 2.80 -3.84
C PHE A 47 0.11 2.56 -3.20
N ALA A 48 -0.16 1.34 -2.75
CA ALA A 48 -1.34 1.02 -1.97
C ALA A 48 -1.42 1.83 -0.68
N ALA A 49 -0.36 1.79 0.14
CA ALA A 49 -0.29 2.55 1.39
C ALA A 49 -0.42 4.06 1.15
N ALA A 50 0.25 4.59 0.13
CA ALA A 50 0.18 6.00 -0.23
C ALA A 50 -1.22 6.42 -0.70
N GLY A 51 -1.86 5.61 -1.54
CA GLY A 51 -3.24 5.85 -1.98
C GLY A 51 -4.21 5.82 -0.80
N PHE A 52 -4.10 4.83 0.08
CA PHE A 52 -4.97 4.69 1.23
C PHE A 52 -4.85 5.88 2.19
N VAL A 53 -3.63 6.25 2.56
CA VAL A 53 -3.36 7.35 3.50
C VAL A 53 -3.69 8.72 2.89
N GLY A 54 -3.42 8.90 1.59
CA GLY A 54 -3.66 10.16 0.88
C GLY A 54 -5.13 10.49 0.64
N GLY A 55 -6.02 9.49 0.63
CA GLY A 55 -7.43 9.68 0.30
C GLY A 55 -8.19 10.61 1.26
N LEU A 56 -7.96 10.46 2.56
CA LEU A 56 -8.64 11.28 3.57
C LEU A 56 -8.20 12.76 3.52
N PRO A 57 -6.89 13.10 3.53
CA PRO A 57 -6.42 14.47 3.29
C PRO A 57 -6.95 15.08 2.00
N ALA A 58 -6.98 14.32 0.91
CA ALA A 58 -7.53 14.80 -0.38
C ALA A 58 -9.01 15.17 -0.25
N ALA A 59 -9.81 14.28 0.34
CA ALA A 59 -11.25 14.49 0.54
C ALA A 59 -11.54 15.69 1.44
N ILE A 60 -10.83 15.82 2.56
CA ILE A 60 -10.96 16.96 3.48
C ILE A 60 -10.59 18.26 2.75
N THR A 61 -9.49 18.27 2.00
CA THR A 61 -9.07 19.44 1.24
C THR A 61 -10.12 19.85 0.20
N ALA A 62 -10.67 18.88 -0.53
CA ALA A 62 -11.74 19.15 -1.50
C ALA A 62 -12.99 19.73 -0.84
N ALA A 63 -13.39 19.20 0.33
CA ALA A 63 -14.52 19.73 1.10
C ALA A 63 -14.29 21.17 1.55
N ILE A 64 -13.11 21.47 2.10
CA ILE A 64 -12.73 22.82 2.56
C ILE A 64 -12.72 23.83 1.41
N LEU A 65 -12.25 23.42 0.23
CA LEU A 65 -12.21 24.27 -0.97
C LEU A 65 -13.56 24.38 -1.70
N GLY A 66 -14.66 23.99 -1.05
CA GLY A 66 -16.01 24.24 -1.55
C GLY A 66 -16.50 23.27 -2.63
N GLN A 67 -15.85 22.12 -2.83
CA GLN A 67 -16.31 21.10 -3.78
C GLN A 67 -17.55 20.32 -3.28
N GLY A 68 -17.98 20.59 -2.04
CA GLY A 68 -19.10 19.91 -1.38
C GLY A 68 -18.81 18.44 -1.07
N LEU A 69 -19.83 17.74 -0.55
CA LEU A 69 -19.73 16.34 -0.18
C LEU A 69 -19.42 15.44 -1.40
N GLY A 70 -20.01 15.73 -2.55
CA GLY A 70 -19.80 14.96 -3.78
C GLY A 70 -18.34 14.97 -4.24
N GLY A 71 -17.70 16.14 -4.27
CA GLY A 71 -16.28 16.26 -4.65
C GLY A 71 -15.36 15.58 -3.63
N ALA A 72 -15.64 15.71 -2.34
CA ALA A 72 -14.87 15.04 -1.29
C ALA A 72 -14.95 13.51 -1.39
N LEU A 73 -16.16 12.96 -1.60
CA LEU A 73 -16.37 11.53 -1.78
C LEU A 73 -15.72 11.01 -3.06
N LEU A 74 -15.78 11.77 -4.16
CA LEU A 74 -15.11 11.40 -5.41
C LEU A 74 -13.59 11.33 -5.24
N MET A 75 -12.99 12.27 -4.50
CA MET A 75 -11.57 12.25 -4.17
C MET A 75 -11.21 11.05 -3.30
N ALA A 76 -11.95 10.80 -2.22
CA ALA A 76 -11.74 9.62 -1.37
C ALA A 76 -11.83 8.33 -2.17
N ALA A 77 -12.87 8.18 -3.00
CA ALA A 77 -13.11 7.01 -3.81
C ALA A 77 -12.00 6.78 -4.85
N GLY A 78 -11.49 7.85 -5.50
CA GLY A 78 -10.39 7.74 -6.45
C GLY A 78 -9.10 7.23 -5.81
N PHE A 79 -8.75 7.74 -4.64
CA PHE A 79 -7.58 7.29 -3.87
C PHE A 79 -7.76 5.85 -3.35
N LEU A 80 -8.94 5.51 -2.85
CA LEU A 80 -9.26 4.14 -2.42
C LEU A 80 -9.21 3.14 -3.59
N LEU A 81 -9.71 3.51 -4.76
CA LEU A 81 -9.64 2.68 -5.95
C LEU A 81 -8.18 2.46 -6.38
N ALA A 82 -7.37 3.53 -6.42
CA ALA A 82 -5.94 3.43 -6.71
C ALA A 82 -5.22 2.53 -5.69
N SER A 83 -5.56 2.66 -4.40
CA SER A 83 -5.05 1.78 -3.35
C SER A 83 -5.44 0.33 -3.57
N GLY A 84 -6.71 0.06 -3.92
CA GLY A 84 -7.21 -1.28 -4.19
C GLY A 84 -6.50 -1.93 -5.38
N ILE A 85 -6.26 -1.17 -6.45
CA ILE A 85 -5.47 -1.63 -7.60
C ILE A 85 -4.03 -1.94 -7.16
N GLY A 86 -3.41 -1.06 -6.35
CA GLY A 86 -2.08 -1.29 -5.80
C GLY A 86 -2.00 -2.57 -4.97
N LEU A 87 -2.97 -2.83 -4.08
CA LEU A 87 -3.04 -4.06 -3.29
C LEU A 87 -3.25 -5.30 -4.15
N PHE A 88 -4.09 -5.21 -5.18
CA PHE A 88 -4.31 -6.31 -6.12
C PHE A 88 -3.02 -6.68 -6.86
N LEU A 89 -2.30 -5.68 -7.37
CA LEU A 89 -1.01 -5.89 -8.03
C LEU A 89 0.03 -6.43 -7.06
N TYR A 90 0.12 -5.88 -5.84
CA TYR A 90 0.95 -6.41 -4.76
C TYR A 90 0.68 -7.90 -4.53
N ALA A 91 -0.59 -8.28 -4.37
CA ALA A 91 -0.99 -9.67 -4.12
C ALA A 91 -0.61 -10.60 -5.29
N LEU A 92 -0.61 -10.12 -6.53
CA LEU A 92 -0.20 -10.90 -7.71
C LEU A 92 1.28 -11.30 -7.65
N PHE A 93 2.15 -10.42 -7.13
CA PHE A 93 3.59 -10.68 -6.99
C PHE A 93 3.94 -11.38 -5.67
N GLU A 94 3.18 -11.11 -4.60
CA GLU A 94 3.44 -11.66 -3.27
C GLU A 94 3.03 -13.14 -3.15
N ARG A 95 1.85 -13.49 -3.68
CA ARG A 95 1.28 -14.85 -3.54
C ARG A 95 2.20 -15.97 -4.04
N PRO A 96 2.85 -15.87 -5.22
CA PRO A 96 3.77 -16.91 -5.68
C PRO A 96 5.00 -17.07 -4.80
N ALA A 97 5.48 -15.99 -4.17
CA ALA A 97 6.64 -16.05 -3.28
C ALA A 97 6.28 -16.73 -1.95
N GLN A 98 5.13 -16.37 -1.36
CA GLN A 98 4.61 -17.02 -0.17
C GLN A 98 4.37 -18.52 -0.37
N ALA A 99 3.82 -18.90 -1.53
CA ALA A 99 3.59 -20.31 -1.86
C ALA A 99 4.88 -21.14 -2.03
N ARG A 100 6.02 -20.50 -2.32
CA ARG A 100 7.32 -21.20 -2.37
C ARG A 100 7.84 -21.48 -0.96
N ILE A 101 7.83 -20.47 -0.10
CA ILE A 101 8.31 -20.60 1.28
C ILE A 101 7.44 -21.59 2.07
N GLN A 102 6.12 -21.54 1.92
CA GLN A 102 5.24 -22.51 2.57
C GLN A 102 5.53 -23.96 2.15
N ARG A 103 5.91 -24.20 0.89
CA ARG A 103 6.31 -25.55 0.45
C ARG A 103 7.62 -26.01 1.06
N ASP A 104 8.57 -25.09 1.24
CA ASP A 104 9.86 -25.40 1.87
C ASP A 104 9.67 -25.69 3.38
N ASP A 105 8.76 -24.97 4.05
CA ASP A 105 8.41 -25.21 5.46
C ASP A 105 7.61 -26.52 5.65
N ASP A 106 6.74 -26.86 4.68
CA ASP A 106 5.91 -28.09 4.71
C ASP A 106 6.70 -29.37 4.38
N THR A 107 7.99 -29.29 4.03
CA THR A 107 8.83 -30.47 3.75
C THR A 107 9.00 -31.41 4.96
N GLY A 108 8.48 -31.01 6.13
CA GLY A 108 8.42 -31.83 7.34
C GLY A 108 9.78 -31.89 8.02
N TRP A 109 9.76 -31.98 9.36
CA TRP A 109 10.99 -32.09 10.14
C TRP A 109 11.71 -33.37 9.73
N THR A 110 12.82 -33.23 9.01
CA THR A 110 13.56 -34.38 8.51
C THR A 110 14.40 -34.99 9.63
N GLU A 111 14.78 -36.25 9.46
CA GLU A 111 15.72 -36.90 10.40
C GLU A 111 17.07 -36.17 10.48
N ALA A 112 17.44 -35.41 9.44
CA ALA A 112 18.60 -34.53 9.44
C ALA A 112 18.38 -33.29 10.32
N ASP A 113 17.19 -32.67 10.27
CA ASP A 113 16.84 -31.53 11.11
C ASP A 113 16.80 -31.91 12.60
N ALA A 114 16.29 -33.11 12.90
CA ALA A 114 16.29 -33.66 14.26
C ALA A 114 17.73 -33.79 14.80
N ARG A 115 18.65 -34.37 14.01
CA ARG A 115 20.06 -34.52 14.40
C ARG A 115 20.83 -33.20 14.51
N SER A 116 20.48 -32.19 13.70
CA SER A 116 21.13 -30.87 13.75
C SER A 116 20.57 -29.94 14.83
N SER A 117 19.35 -30.21 15.34
CA SER A 117 18.67 -29.33 16.30
C SER A 117 19.28 -29.34 17.71
N GLY A 118 20.11 -30.34 18.04
CA GLY A 118 20.77 -30.44 19.35
C GLY A 118 19.82 -30.68 20.52
N LEU A 119 18.56 -31.03 20.24
CA LEU A 119 17.57 -31.53 21.18
C LEU A 119 17.77 -33.04 21.44
#